data_AF-A0A8T0DRS0-F1
#
_entry.id   AF-A0A8T0DRS0-F1
#
_cell.length_a   1.000
_cell.length_b   1.000
_cell.length_c   1.000
_cell.angle_alpha   90.00
_cell.angle_beta   90.00
_cell.angle_gamma   90.00
#
_symmetry.space_group_name_H-M   'P 1'
#
loop_
_entity.id
_entity.type
_entity.pdbx_description
1 polymer ?
#
loop_
_entity_poly.entity_id
_entity_poly.type
_entity_poly.pdbx_seq_one_letter_code
_entity_poly.pdbx_strand_id
1 'polypeptide(L)'
;MLTSNSVSDQFFQTVLSSLDKSVSTDRGEEVREILCREDVCTLLNENLAEFVHWLCQSILKLHKRASDSVLSVLTDFLNILPLRFDVNECLLLLTAQLDLSRSTIASGYLLKPLSLCVIQSGFARFARVNPIFNKLSESIASIFDVDSAPCENEDLHWYLECVLSFYETVLSEYTFSQFRSHQDEFLSQHLLFLLARPFFVIECENNTRTLFCRMFKLLRLSEPGLFTQFLKSFRCLDDKRSVTIRTSIPLCLLGPAWLRILSYVFLEATPEDLQNTWPLVFSKDHFINLAHGLLITVLDIENRLKFTEAEQTITANCTALRPLSCAMYTRVQIYGVNLLQKLSSFCGRPICSSWWIESRVLYLSLLKKLATQPISGENMPEIICTTIRVFDNFISDSTYSSQYVLFLRFLDPKQLNEHHGWRGHLITLCKDYVHSVWLQCMHTSMDTVCLQEKAYGETSVLLPVGKHLFSRLCELIFVYPLTASSDGMVDQSSWLLAALNMALYILLRCHALRTDKKADKLCRNLMDGLLRNCGTDSRFNQHFVQPLERDLTSEIDRYETRAHVLSSTLGTHCDHAEKKRLMGEYDVQQSALLRLRLLASTLERVNQTLRDL
;
A
#
# COMPACT_ATOMS: atom_id res chain seq x y z
N MET A 1 69.77 -4.58 -11.71
CA MET A 1 68.46 -5.17 -12.07
C MET A 1 67.32 -4.27 -11.57
N LEU A 2 67.27 -3.00 -12.00
CA LEU A 2 66.25 -2.01 -11.60
C LEU A 2 65.75 -1.18 -12.80
N THR A 3 65.92 -1.68 -14.03
CA THR A 3 65.65 -0.92 -15.27
C THR A 3 64.58 -1.55 -16.18
N SER A 4 64.02 -2.72 -15.84
CA SER A 4 62.99 -3.37 -16.66
C SER A 4 61.59 -2.78 -16.43
N ASN A 5 61.25 -2.40 -15.19
CA ASN A 5 59.91 -1.90 -14.88
C ASN A 5 59.68 -0.48 -15.45
N SER A 6 60.70 0.39 -15.46
CA SER A 6 60.54 1.77 -15.95
C SER A 6 60.28 1.89 -17.46
N VAL A 7 60.72 0.90 -18.26
CA VAL A 7 60.51 0.89 -19.72
C VAL A 7 59.12 0.33 -20.06
N SER A 8 58.67 -0.69 -19.32
CA SER A 8 57.30 -1.24 -19.45
C SER A 8 56.26 -0.17 -19.09
N ASP A 9 56.48 0.57 -18.00
CA ASP A 9 55.57 1.65 -17.56
C ASP A 9 55.51 2.81 -18.57
N GLN A 10 56.65 3.23 -19.15
CA GLN A 10 56.67 4.28 -20.19
C GLN A 10 55.98 3.84 -21.48
N PHE A 11 56.14 2.57 -21.87
CA PHE A 11 55.46 2.01 -23.03
C PHE A 11 53.94 1.92 -22.80
N PHE A 12 53.51 1.52 -21.60
CA PHE A 12 52.10 1.46 -21.21
C PHE A 12 51.42 2.84 -21.24
N GLN A 13 52.07 3.87 -20.70
CA GLN A 13 51.56 5.25 -20.78
C GLN A 13 51.48 5.76 -22.23
N THR A 14 52.41 5.33 -23.09
CA THR A 14 52.35 5.66 -24.53
C THR A 14 51.14 5.01 -25.20
N VAL A 15 50.83 3.74 -24.88
CA VAL A 15 49.63 3.04 -25.39
C VAL A 15 48.35 3.73 -24.90
N LEU A 16 48.24 4.04 -23.60
CA LEU A 16 47.08 4.75 -23.05
C LEU A 16 46.88 6.12 -23.71
N SER A 17 47.94 6.90 -23.92
CA SER A 17 47.84 8.20 -24.60
C SER A 17 47.40 8.08 -26.07
N SER A 18 47.81 7.01 -26.77
CA SER A 18 47.35 6.72 -28.13
C SER A 18 45.87 6.33 -28.17
N LEU A 19 45.42 5.56 -27.18
CA LEU A 19 44.01 5.22 -27.00
C LEU A 19 43.18 6.47 -26.68
N ASP A 20 43.62 7.33 -25.76
CA ASP A 20 42.94 8.61 -25.44
C ASP A 20 42.80 9.52 -26.67
N LYS A 21 43.84 9.59 -27.50
CA LYS A 21 43.80 10.33 -28.77
C LYS A 21 42.80 9.74 -29.75
N SER A 22 42.77 8.42 -29.90
CA SER A 22 41.86 7.72 -30.81
C SER A 22 40.41 7.80 -30.34
N VAL A 23 40.19 7.71 -29.02
CA VAL A 23 38.89 7.88 -28.37
C VAL A 23 38.38 9.31 -28.51
N SER A 24 39.22 10.32 -28.29
CA SER A 24 38.84 11.73 -28.42
C SER A 24 38.58 12.17 -29.86
N THR A 25 39.15 11.47 -30.85
CA THR A 25 38.94 11.71 -32.28
C THR A 25 37.93 10.77 -32.94
N ASP A 26 37.25 9.96 -32.14
CA ASP A 26 36.16 9.06 -32.54
C ASP A 26 36.53 7.99 -33.58
N ARG A 27 37.70 7.35 -33.42
CA ARG A 27 38.22 6.37 -34.37
C ARG A 27 38.09 4.93 -33.87
N GLY A 28 36.88 4.37 -33.96
CA GLY A 28 36.55 3.03 -33.44
C GLY A 28 37.45 1.89 -33.95
N GLU A 29 37.76 1.86 -35.26
CA GLU A 29 38.63 0.82 -35.84
C GLU A 29 40.09 0.94 -35.37
N GLU A 30 40.62 2.17 -35.23
CA GLU A 30 41.97 2.40 -34.71
C GLU A 30 42.07 1.95 -33.24
N VAL A 31 41.04 2.21 -32.44
CA VAL A 31 40.94 1.69 -31.05
C VAL A 31 40.93 0.17 -31.03
N ARG A 32 40.14 -0.47 -31.90
CA ARG A 32 40.06 -1.94 -32.00
C ARG A 32 41.40 -2.55 -32.39
N GLU A 33 42.07 -1.98 -33.39
CA GLU A 33 43.39 -2.43 -33.84
C GLU A 33 44.43 -2.36 -32.72
N ILE A 34 44.48 -1.26 -31.97
CA ILE A 34 45.41 -1.10 -30.83
C ILE A 34 45.13 -2.15 -29.75
N LEU A 35 43.87 -2.33 -29.36
CA LEU A 35 43.48 -3.27 -28.28
C LEU A 35 43.66 -4.75 -28.65
N CYS A 36 43.75 -5.08 -29.93
CA CYS A 36 43.92 -6.47 -30.40
C CYS A 36 45.36 -6.84 -30.71
N ARG A 37 46.35 -5.94 -30.58
CA ARG A 37 47.76 -6.29 -30.82
C ARG A 37 48.31 -7.20 -29.71
N GLU A 38 49.11 -8.19 -30.09
CA GLU A 38 49.66 -9.19 -29.16
C GLU A 38 50.61 -8.56 -28.13
N ASP A 39 51.44 -7.60 -28.55
CA ASP A 39 52.36 -6.84 -27.68
C ASP A 39 51.60 -6.00 -26.63
N VAL A 40 50.46 -5.43 -27.03
CA VAL A 40 49.55 -4.72 -26.13
C VAL A 40 48.90 -5.69 -25.15
N CYS A 41 48.45 -6.87 -25.58
CA CYS A 41 47.81 -7.85 -24.68
C CYS A 41 48.73 -8.28 -23.52
N THR A 42 50.02 -8.51 -23.79
CA THR A 42 51.00 -8.81 -22.74
C THR A 42 51.21 -7.65 -21.77
N LEU A 43 51.24 -6.42 -22.28
CA LEU A 43 51.40 -5.21 -21.48
C LEU A 43 50.17 -4.92 -20.60
N LEU A 44 48.98 -5.20 -21.12
CA LEU A 44 47.71 -5.10 -20.40
C LEU A 44 47.60 -6.12 -19.27
N ASN A 45 48.19 -7.31 -19.40
CA ASN A 45 48.27 -8.28 -18.31
C ASN A 45 49.07 -7.73 -17.11
N GLU A 46 50.21 -7.08 -17.36
CA GLU A 46 51.08 -6.54 -16.32
C GLU A 46 50.47 -5.31 -15.60
N ASN A 47 49.59 -4.57 -16.30
CA ASN A 47 49.00 -3.30 -15.83
C ASN A 47 47.46 -3.32 -15.80
N LEU A 48 46.86 -4.50 -15.58
CA LEU A 48 45.43 -4.73 -15.76
C LEU A 48 44.57 -3.79 -14.91
N ALA A 49 44.98 -3.48 -13.67
CA ALA A 49 44.25 -2.59 -12.77
C ALA A 49 44.13 -1.16 -13.33
N GLU A 50 45.22 -0.59 -13.83
CA GLU A 50 45.25 0.77 -14.39
C GLU A 50 44.48 0.83 -15.71
N PHE A 51 44.61 -0.21 -16.55
CA PHE A 51 43.85 -0.31 -17.79
C PHE A 51 42.35 -0.45 -17.57
N VAL A 52 41.91 -1.31 -16.64
CA VAL A 52 40.49 -1.47 -16.30
C VAL A 52 39.91 -0.15 -15.79
N HIS A 53 40.65 0.57 -14.94
CA HIS A 53 40.23 1.89 -14.48
C HIS A 53 40.09 2.89 -15.65
N TRP A 54 41.10 2.97 -16.53
CA TRP A 54 41.05 3.82 -17.73
C TRP A 54 39.84 3.48 -18.62
N LEU A 55 39.62 2.19 -18.91
CA LEU A 55 38.54 1.71 -19.77
C LEU A 55 37.17 2.13 -19.22
N CYS A 56 36.94 1.96 -17.93
CA CYS A 56 35.69 2.35 -17.26
C CYS A 56 35.46 3.87 -17.33
N GLN A 57 36.51 4.67 -17.08
CA GLN A 57 36.43 6.14 -17.18
C GLN A 57 36.17 6.61 -18.62
N SER A 58 36.75 5.94 -19.61
CA SER A 58 36.56 6.26 -21.03
C SER A 58 35.13 5.97 -21.49
N ILE A 59 34.57 4.81 -21.12
CA ILE A 59 33.16 4.47 -21.41
C ILE A 59 32.22 5.51 -20.80
N LEU A 60 32.44 5.89 -19.54
CA LEU A 60 31.66 6.92 -18.86
C LEU A 60 31.66 8.28 -19.57
N LYS A 61 32.83 8.72 -20.04
CA LYS A 61 32.97 10.00 -20.77
C LYS A 61 32.23 9.99 -22.11
N LEU A 62 32.12 8.82 -22.74
CA LEU A 62 31.55 8.65 -24.07
C LEU A 62 30.04 8.43 -24.08
N HIS A 63 29.44 7.90 -23.01
CA HIS A 63 28.02 7.55 -22.98
C HIS A 63 27.05 8.70 -23.35
N LYS A 64 27.41 9.96 -23.10
CA LYS A 64 26.61 11.15 -23.48
C LYS A 64 27.01 11.77 -24.82
N ARG A 65 27.98 11.19 -25.54
CA ARG A 65 28.44 11.66 -26.86
C ARG A 65 27.79 10.78 -27.92
N ALA A 66 27.31 11.41 -29.00
CA ALA A 66 26.52 10.78 -30.06
C ALA A 66 27.27 9.76 -30.95
N SER A 67 28.45 9.28 -30.55
CA SER A 67 29.19 8.25 -31.30
C SER A 67 29.02 6.87 -30.68
N ASP A 68 28.33 6.00 -31.42
CA ASP A 68 28.14 4.61 -31.07
C ASP A 68 29.38 3.75 -31.37
N SER A 69 30.32 4.21 -32.21
CA SER A 69 31.38 3.36 -32.78
C SER A 69 32.49 3.02 -31.78
N VAL A 70 33.09 4.03 -31.13
CA VAL A 70 34.14 3.84 -30.13
C VAL A 70 33.55 3.24 -28.84
N LEU A 71 32.36 3.71 -28.43
CA LEU A 71 31.68 3.20 -27.25
C LEU A 71 31.43 1.69 -27.37
N SER A 72 30.91 1.24 -28.52
CA SER A 72 30.70 -0.18 -28.82
C SER A 72 31.98 -1.00 -28.70
N VAL A 73 33.09 -0.55 -29.31
CA VAL A 73 34.39 -1.24 -29.25
C VAL A 73 34.90 -1.39 -27.81
N LEU A 74 34.81 -0.32 -27.00
CA LEU A 74 35.25 -0.34 -25.61
C LEU A 74 34.36 -1.24 -24.75
N THR A 75 33.04 -1.22 -24.96
CA THR A 75 32.09 -2.10 -24.26
C THR A 75 32.31 -3.57 -24.63
N ASP A 76 32.57 -3.88 -25.91
CA ASP A 76 32.90 -5.23 -26.35
C ASP A 76 34.19 -5.73 -25.69
N PHE A 77 35.22 -4.89 -25.63
CA PHE A 77 36.47 -5.25 -24.96
C PHE A 77 36.26 -5.49 -23.46
N LEU A 78 35.51 -4.61 -22.79
CA LEU A 78 35.16 -4.75 -21.38
C LEU A 78 34.46 -6.09 -21.10
N ASN A 79 33.53 -6.50 -21.98
CA ASN A 79 32.80 -7.76 -21.87
C ASN A 79 33.67 -9.01 -22.07
N ILE A 80 34.78 -8.89 -22.81
CA ILE A 80 35.68 -10.01 -23.12
C ILE A 80 36.80 -10.15 -22.07
N LEU A 81 36.99 -9.17 -21.18
CA LEU A 81 38.03 -9.25 -20.12
C LEU A 81 38.02 -10.59 -19.35
N PRO A 82 36.87 -11.11 -18.87
CA PRO A 82 36.86 -12.37 -18.10
C PRO A 82 37.30 -13.59 -18.93
N LEU A 83 37.23 -13.50 -20.27
CA LEU A 83 37.65 -14.56 -21.18
C LEU A 83 39.14 -14.48 -21.54
N ARG A 84 39.77 -13.30 -21.38
CA ARG A 84 41.16 -13.05 -21.78
C ARG A 84 42.14 -13.04 -20.61
N PHE A 85 41.67 -12.72 -19.41
CA PHE A 85 42.51 -12.48 -18.23
C PHE A 85 42.10 -13.41 -17.07
N ASP A 86 42.88 -13.45 -15.98
CA ASP A 86 42.50 -14.23 -14.80
C ASP A 86 41.17 -13.76 -14.23
N VAL A 87 40.21 -14.68 -14.17
CA VAL A 87 38.83 -14.40 -13.75
C VAL A 87 38.75 -13.84 -12.33
N ASN A 88 39.64 -14.27 -11.41
CA ASN A 88 39.60 -13.78 -10.04
C ASN A 88 40.14 -12.36 -9.93
N GLU A 89 41.18 -12.04 -10.69
CA GLU A 89 41.71 -10.69 -10.79
C GLU A 89 40.69 -9.75 -11.44
N CYS A 90 40.07 -10.16 -12.56
CA CYS A 90 38.98 -9.41 -13.18
C CYS A 90 37.80 -9.19 -12.21
N LEU A 91 37.38 -10.22 -11.49
CA LEU A 91 36.31 -10.12 -10.50
C LEU A 91 36.63 -9.06 -9.43
N LEU A 92 37.84 -9.06 -8.88
CA LEU A 92 38.26 -8.09 -7.86
C LEU A 92 38.32 -6.66 -8.42
N LEU A 93 38.96 -6.47 -9.58
CA LEU A 93 39.13 -5.16 -10.20
C LEU A 93 37.79 -4.54 -10.62
N LEU A 94 36.92 -5.33 -11.25
CA LEU A 94 35.60 -4.86 -11.68
C LEU A 94 34.69 -4.58 -10.48
N THR A 95 34.77 -5.37 -9.40
CA THR A 95 34.04 -5.09 -8.15
C THR A 95 34.54 -3.79 -7.52
N ALA A 96 35.85 -3.54 -7.51
CA ALA A 96 36.42 -2.28 -7.03
C ALA A 96 35.96 -1.07 -7.87
N GLN A 97 35.85 -1.20 -9.19
CA GLN A 97 35.27 -0.15 -10.03
C GLN A 97 33.77 0.06 -9.75
N LEU A 98 33.01 -1.01 -9.52
CA LEU A 98 31.61 -0.91 -9.10
C LEU A 98 31.49 -0.18 -7.76
N ASP A 99 32.44 -0.39 -6.85
CA ASP A 99 32.47 0.27 -5.55
C ASP A 99 32.74 1.78 -5.63
N LEU A 100 33.62 2.18 -6.55
CA LEU A 100 33.96 3.57 -6.84
C LEU A 100 32.88 4.29 -7.67
N SER A 101 32.04 3.53 -8.39
CA SER A 101 30.98 4.09 -9.22
C SER A 101 29.91 4.76 -8.38
N ARG A 102 29.66 6.05 -8.66
CA ARG A 102 28.49 6.80 -8.15
C ARG A 102 27.40 6.97 -9.21
N SER A 103 27.57 6.38 -10.39
CA SER A 103 26.69 6.56 -11.54
C SER A 103 26.03 5.24 -11.92
N THR A 104 24.71 5.25 -12.08
CA THR A 104 23.94 4.11 -12.61
C THR A 104 24.45 3.65 -13.97
N ILE A 105 24.89 4.61 -14.80
CA ILE A 105 25.46 4.36 -16.12
C ILE A 105 26.73 3.51 -16.01
N ALA A 106 27.71 3.94 -15.21
CA ALA A 106 28.95 3.16 -15.02
C ALA A 106 28.66 1.77 -14.46
N SER A 107 27.81 1.71 -13.44
CA SER A 107 27.44 0.44 -12.83
C SER A 107 26.80 -0.50 -13.85
N GLY A 108 25.93 0.01 -14.74
CA GLY A 108 25.29 -0.78 -15.79
C GLY A 108 26.27 -1.44 -16.77
N TYR A 109 27.32 -0.73 -17.21
CA TYR A 109 28.35 -1.30 -18.09
C TYR A 109 29.20 -2.39 -17.42
N LEU A 110 29.38 -2.31 -16.09
CA LEU A 110 30.15 -3.29 -15.32
C LEU A 110 29.38 -4.59 -15.08
N LEU A 111 28.06 -4.58 -15.17
CA LEU A 111 27.23 -5.72 -14.80
C LEU A 111 27.42 -6.96 -15.68
N LYS A 112 27.46 -6.78 -17.00
CA LYS A 112 27.67 -7.90 -17.93
C LYS A 112 29.01 -8.62 -17.71
N PRO A 113 30.19 -7.96 -17.71
CA PRO A 113 31.45 -8.64 -17.45
C PRO A 113 31.51 -9.23 -16.02
N LEU A 114 30.92 -8.57 -15.02
CA LEU A 114 30.82 -9.12 -13.66
C LEU A 114 30.01 -10.43 -13.64
N SER A 115 28.90 -10.52 -14.38
CA SER A 115 28.11 -11.76 -14.46
C SER A 115 28.92 -12.94 -15.01
N LEU A 116 29.76 -12.69 -16.02
CA LEU A 116 30.65 -13.69 -16.61
C LEU A 116 31.72 -14.13 -15.61
N CYS A 117 32.33 -13.19 -14.88
CA CYS A 117 33.27 -13.50 -13.81
C CYS A 117 32.63 -14.37 -12.71
N VAL A 118 31.40 -14.08 -12.33
CA VAL A 118 30.66 -14.85 -11.30
C VAL A 118 30.43 -16.29 -11.76
N ILE A 119 29.98 -16.49 -13.00
CA ILE A 119 29.74 -17.83 -13.56
C ILE A 119 31.04 -18.63 -13.64
N GLN A 120 32.11 -18.04 -14.18
CA GLN A 120 33.38 -18.73 -14.40
C GLN A 120 34.14 -19.02 -13.10
N SER A 121 34.06 -18.14 -12.09
CA SER A 121 34.67 -18.37 -10.78
C SER A 121 33.92 -19.40 -9.93
N GLY A 122 32.63 -19.61 -10.24
CA GLY A 122 31.74 -20.53 -9.55
C GLY A 122 31.31 -20.06 -8.17
N PHE A 123 30.08 -20.41 -7.77
CA PHE A 123 29.52 -20.07 -6.46
C PHE A 123 30.19 -20.75 -5.26
N ALA A 124 31.15 -21.66 -5.50
CA ALA A 124 32.00 -22.21 -4.45
C ALA A 124 32.81 -21.13 -3.69
N ARG A 125 33.09 -19.99 -4.35
CA ARG A 125 33.78 -18.84 -3.75
C ARG A 125 32.80 -17.70 -3.41
N PHE A 126 31.66 -18.04 -2.82
CA PHE A 126 30.57 -17.12 -2.51
C PHE A 126 30.99 -15.83 -1.80
N ALA A 127 31.97 -15.88 -0.88
CA ALA A 127 32.50 -14.69 -0.20
C ALA A 127 33.09 -13.63 -1.14
N ARG A 128 33.51 -14.02 -2.36
CA ARG A 128 34.02 -13.10 -3.40
C ARG A 128 32.91 -12.56 -4.30
N VAL A 129 31.77 -13.25 -4.35
CA VAL A 129 30.63 -12.91 -5.21
C VAL A 129 29.61 -12.06 -4.46
N ASN A 130 29.39 -12.33 -3.17
CA ASN A 130 28.44 -11.60 -2.35
C ASN A 130 28.62 -10.07 -2.31
N PRO A 131 29.82 -9.46 -2.45
CA PRO A 131 29.95 -8.00 -2.37
C PRO A 131 29.29 -7.33 -3.57
N ILE A 132 29.28 -7.99 -4.74
CA ILE A 132 28.65 -7.45 -5.96
C ILE A 132 27.15 -7.28 -5.75
N PHE A 133 26.47 -8.32 -5.27
CA PHE A 133 25.02 -8.28 -5.02
C PHE A 133 24.63 -7.26 -3.96
N ASN A 134 25.43 -7.18 -2.89
CA ASN A 134 25.26 -6.18 -1.83
C ASN A 134 25.42 -4.77 -2.38
N LYS A 135 26.48 -4.52 -3.17
CA LYS A 135 26.73 -3.20 -3.75
C LYS A 135 25.64 -2.79 -4.74
N LEU A 136 25.15 -3.72 -5.54
CA LEU A 136 24.00 -3.46 -6.43
C LEU A 136 22.75 -3.09 -5.65
N SER A 137 22.47 -3.81 -4.56
CA SER A 137 21.32 -3.53 -3.71
C SER A 137 21.44 -2.18 -3.01
N GLU A 138 22.65 -1.80 -2.56
CA GLU A 138 22.94 -0.49 -1.96
C GLU A 138 22.77 0.64 -2.98
N SER A 139 23.26 0.43 -4.21
CA SER A 139 23.08 1.38 -5.31
C SER A 139 21.59 1.58 -5.63
N ILE A 140 20.81 0.50 -5.69
CA ILE A 140 19.36 0.55 -5.91
C ILE A 140 18.66 1.25 -4.72
N ALA A 141 18.98 0.90 -3.48
CA ALA A 141 18.44 1.56 -2.29
C ALA A 141 18.66 3.07 -2.36
N SER A 142 19.85 3.52 -2.75
CA SER A 142 20.16 4.96 -2.85
C SER A 142 19.26 5.73 -3.85
N ILE A 143 18.66 5.04 -4.82
CA ILE A 143 17.78 5.61 -5.84
C ILE A 143 16.30 5.52 -5.42
N PHE A 144 15.89 4.44 -4.76
CA PHE A 144 14.48 4.09 -4.52
C PHE A 144 14.02 4.25 -3.06
N ASP A 145 14.93 4.39 -2.09
CA ASP A 145 14.61 4.65 -0.67
C ASP A 145 14.57 6.15 -0.32
N VAL A 146 14.52 7.03 -1.32
CA VAL A 146 14.30 8.47 -1.12
C VAL A 146 12.80 8.76 -0.99
N ASP A 147 12.44 9.74 -0.15
CA ASP A 147 11.04 10.10 0.11
C ASP A 147 10.32 10.68 -1.13
N SER A 148 11.08 11.16 -2.11
CA SER A 148 10.57 11.56 -3.42
C SER A 148 10.56 10.36 -4.37
N ALA A 149 9.46 10.17 -5.12
CA ALA A 149 9.45 9.22 -6.22
C ALA A 149 10.62 9.51 -7.19
N PRO A 150 11.39 8.49 -7.61
CA PRO A 150 12.45 8.69 -8.58
C PRO A 150 11.86 9.22 -9.89
N CYS A 151 12.56 10.14 -10.53
CA CYS A 151 12.21 10.58 -11.87
C CYS A 151 12.52 9.44 -12.83
N GLU A 152 11.48 8.81 -13.39
CA GLU A 152 11.65 7.78 -14.42
C GLU A 152 12.29 8.43 -15.66
N ASN A 153 13.45 7.93 -16.05
CA ASN A 153 14.17 8.34 -17.24
C ASN A 153 14.77 7.13 -17.96
N GLU A 154 15.21 7.33 -19.20
CA GLU A 154 15.77 6.26 -20.03
C GLU A 154 17.00 5.61 -19.37
N ASP A 155 17.84 6.38 -18.68
CA ASP A 155 19.03 5.88 -17.97
C ASP A 155 18.67 4.90 -16.83
N LEU A 156 17.61 5.18 -16.08
CA LEU A 156 17.14 4.31 -14.99
C LEU A 156 16.53 3.02 -15.54
N HIS A 157 15.73 3.13 -16.62
CA HIS A 157 15.17 1.97 -17.31
C HIS A 157 16.28 1.05 -17.82
N TRP A 158 17.26 1.61 -18.55
CA TRP A 158 18.42 0.88 -19.05
C TRP A 158 19.23 0.23 -17.92
N TYR A 159 19.47 0.96 -16.82
CA TYR A 159 20.18 0.41 -15.67
C TYR A 159 19.47 -0.81 -15.08
N LEU A 160 18.14 -0.76 -14.95
CA LEU A 160 17.36 -1.91 -14.48
C LEU A 160 17.39 -3.08 -15.47
N GLU A 161 17.41 -2.82 -16.79
CA GLU A 161 17.63 -3.89 -17.77
C GLU A 161 18.99 -4.56 -17.59
N CYS A 162 20.05 -3.79 -17.33
CA CYS A 162 21.38 -4.33 -17.03
C CYS A 162 21.36 -5.17 -15.75
N VAL A 163 20.68 -4.69 -14.68
CA VAL A 163 20.52 -5.43 -13.42
C VAL A 163 19.80 -6.76 -13.67
N LEU A 164 18.67 -6.76 -14.36
CA LEU A 164 17.95 -7.99 -14.67
C LEU A 164 18.80 -8.95 -15.49
N SER A 165 19.53 -8.45 -16.49
CA SER A 165 20.43 -9.26 -17.34
C SER A 165 21.54 -9.91 -16.53
N PHE A 166 22.10 -9.19 -15.53
CA PHE A 166 23.07 -9.75 -14.59
C PHE A 166 22.49 -10.93 -13.82
N TYR A 167 21.31 -10.75 -13.20
CA TYR A 167 20.65 -11.84 -12.46
C TYR A 167 20.26 -13.01 -13.38
N GLU A 168 19.79 -12.74 -14.60
CA GLU A 168 19.40 -13.79 -15.57
C GLU A 168 20.60 -14.67 -15.92
N THR A 169 21.72 -14.03 -16.24
CA THR A 169 22.97 -14.71 -16.59
C THR A 169 23.45 -15.55 -15.41
N VAL A 170 23.53 -14.96 -14.23
CA VAL A 170 24.04 -15.66 -13.03
C VAL A 170 23.13 -16.80 -12.58
N LEU A 171 21.81 -16.60 -12.56
CA LEU A 171 20.86 -17.62 -12.10
C LEU A 171 20.64 -18.74 -13.12
N SER A 172 20.92 -18.52 -14.41
CA SER A 172 20.86 -19.58 -15.41
C SER A 172 21.91 -20.69 -15.19
N GLU A 173 23.03 -20.35 -14.54
CA GLU A 173 24.14 -21.26 -14.25
C GLU A 173 24.19 -21.69 -12.76
N TYR A 174 23.32 -21.14 -11.91
CA TYR A 174 23.23 -21.49 -10.49
C TYR A 174 22.16 -22.55 -10.24
N THR A 175 22.52 -23.63 -9.56
CA THR A 175 21.57 -24.68 -9.17
C THR A 175 21.19 -24.54 -7.70
N PHE A 176 19.92 -24.22 -7.44
CA PHE A 176 19.38 -24.16 -6.07
C PHE A 176 19.36 -25.55 -5.42
N SER A 177 19.68 -25.60 -4.13
CA SER A 177 19.75 -26.87 -3.40
C SER A 177 18.40 -27.25 -2.78
N GLN A 178 18.06 -28.54 -2.87
CA GLN A 178 16.85 -29.08 -2.22
C GLN A 178 16.85 -28.92 -0.69
N PHE A 179 18.03 -28.79 -0.07
CA PHE A 179 18.22 -28.70 1.38
C PHE A 179 18.38 -27.27 1.92
N ARG A 180 18.11 -26.23 1.11
CA ARG A 180 18.28 -24.80 1.44
C ARG A 180 19.69 -24.47 1.97
N SER A 181 20.56 -24.02 1.07
CA SER A 181 21.86 -23.47 1.44
C SER A 181 21.75 -21.99 1.86
N HIS A 182 22.77 -21.48 2.55
CA HIS A 182 22.90 -20.04 2.85
C HIS A 182 22.91 -19.17 1.57
N GLN A 183 23.43 -19.72 0.46
CA GLN A 183 23.50 -19.05 -0.84
C GLN A 183 22.10 -18.92 -1.47
N ASP A 184 21.27 -19.96 -1.34
CA ASP A 184 19.88 -19.95 -1.82
C ASP A 184 19.07 -18.86 -1.11
N GLU A 185 19.26 -18.73 0.21
CA GLU A 185 18.61 -17.71 1.02
C GLU A 185 19.10 -16.30 0.66
N PHE A 186 20.41 -16.12 0.48
CA PHE A 186 20.99 -14.85 0.04
C PHE A 186 20.40 -14.40 -1.30
N LEU A 187 20.44 -15.26 -2.33
CA LEU A 187 19.92 -14.91 -3.65
C LEU A 187 18.41 -14.62 -3.62
N SER A 188 17.65 -15.39 -2.84
CA SER A 188 16.21 -15.16 -2.65
C SER A 188 15.93 -13.80 -2.02
N GLN A 189 16.69 -13.40 -1.00
CA GLN A 189 16.53 -12.08 -0.37
C GLN A 189 16.85 -10.94 -1.35
N HIS A 190 17.89 -11.08 -2.17
CA HIS A 190 18.23 -10.09 -3.19
C HIS A 190 17.17 -9.97 -4.30
N LEU A 191 16.58 -11.09 -4.75
CA LEU A 191 15.46 -11.06 -5.70
C LEU A 191 14.21 -10.41 -5.09
N LEU A 192 13.88 -10.73 -3.84
CA LEU A 192 12.79 -10.06 -3.11
C LEU A 192 13.08 -8.58 -2.91
N PHE A 193 14.35 -8.18 -2.75
CA PHE A 193 14.73 -6.78 -2.59
C PHE A 193 14.43 -5.98 -3.84
N LEU A 194 14.72 -6.53 -5.03
CA LEU A 194 14.33 -5.91 -6.30
C LEU A 194 12.81 -5.70 -6.36
N LEU A 195 12.00 -6.65 -5.90
CA LEU A 195 10.54 -6.50 -5.89
C LEU A 195 10.05 -5.49 -4.86
N ALA A 196 10.66 -5.48 -3.67
CA ALA A 196 10.26 -4.63 -2.56
C ALA A 196 10.69 -3.17 -2.71
N ARG A 197 11.62 -2.88 -3.62
CA ARG A 197 12.20 -1.55 -3.82
C ARG A 197 11.92 -1.03 -5.23
N PRO A 198 12.76 -1.26 -6.26
CA PRO A 198 12.59 -0.62 -7.56
C PRO A 198 11.24 -0.97 -8.19
N PHE A 199 10.88 -2.26 -8.19
CA PHE A 199 9.65 -2.74 -8.81
C PHE A 199 8.40 -2.45 -7.98
N PHE A 200 8.53 -2.03 -6.72
CA PHE A 200 7.40 -1.54 -5.92
C PHE A 200 7.07 -0.08 -6.25
N VAL A 201 8.09 0.71 -6.59
CA VAL A 201 8.00 2.15 -6.82
C VAL A 201 7.69 2.47 -8.28
N ILE A 202 8.19 1.68 -9.22
CA ILE A 202 7.93 1.86 -10.66
C ILE A 202 6.52 1.39 -10.98
N GLU A 203 5.79 2.19 -11.75
CA GLU A 203 4.45 1.82 -12.20
C GLU A 203 4.54 0.84 -13.38
N CYS A 204 3.60 -0.12 -13.44
CA CYS A 204 3.54 -1.08 -14.54
C CYS A 204 2.78 -0.49 -15.73
N GLU A 205 3.49 0.29 -16.53
CA GLU A 205 2.99 0.86 -17.78
C GLU A 205 3.53 0.09 -18.99
N ASN A 206 3.06 0.44 -20.19
CA ASN A 206 3.49 -0.22 -21.43
C ASN A 206 5.02 -0.25 -21.60
N ASN A 207 5.71 0.81 -21.19
CA ASN A 207 7.16 0.95 -21.35
C ASN A 207 7.96 0.14 -20.32
N THR A 208 7.42 -0.10 -19.12
CA THR A 208 8.10 -0.80 -18.02
C THR A 208 7.62 -2.24 -17.85
N ARG A 209 6.53 -2.64 -18.51
CA ARG A 209 5.96 -4.00 -18.47
C ARG A 209 7.00 -5.07 -18.79
N THR A 210 7.87 -4.82 -19.76
CA THR A 210 8.95 -5.74 -20.15
C THR A 210 9.89 -6.05 -18.99
N LEU A 211 10.24 -5.05 -18.18
CA LEU A 211 11.04 -5.23 -16.96
C LEU A 211 10.32 -6.11 -15.95
N PHE A 212 9.01 -5.88 -15.73
CA PHE A 212 8.21 -6.72 -14.85
C PHE A 212 8.16 -8.17 -15.33
N CYS A 213 7.86 -8.40 -16.61
CA CYS A 213 7.85 -9.75 -17.19
C CYS A 213 9.18 -10.47 -16.97
N ARG A 214 10.31 -9.79 -17.17
CA ARG A 214 11.66 -10.33 -16.95
C ARG A 214 11.91 -10.64 -15.47
N MET A 215 11.60 -9.70 -14.56
CA MET A 215 11.73 -9.93 -13.12
C MET A 215 10.89 -11.12 -12.64
N PHE A 216 9.70 -11.31 -13.19
CA PHE A 216 8.85 -12.45 -12.87
C PHE A 216 9.40 -13.78 -13.40
N LYS A 217 9.97 -13.78 -14.61
CA LYS A 217 10.68 -14.95 -15.15
C LYS A 217 11.90 -15.30 -14.33
N LEU A 218 12.63 -14.31 -13.79
CA LEU A 218 13.77 -14.53 -12.91
C LEU A 218 13.40 -15.30 -11.65
N LEU A 219 12.25 -15.00 -11.05
CA LEU A 219 11.80 -15.70 -9.84
C LEU A 219 11.55 -17.19 -10.09
N ARG A 220 11.24 -17.60 -11.33
CA ARG A 220 11.12 -19.01 -11.71
C ARG A 220 12.44 -19.77 -11.60
N LEU A 221 13.57 -19.09 -11.78
CA LEU A 221 14.90 -19.69 -11.69
C LEU A 221 15.27 -20.05 -10.24
N SER A 222 14.50 -19.59 -9.24
CA SER A 222 14.68 -19.96 -7.83
C SER A 222 13.89 -21.23 -7.43
N GLU A 223 14.48 -22.13 -6.64
CA GLU A 223 13.79 -23.33 -6.11
C GLU A 223 13.41 -23.10 -4.63
N PRO A 224 12.13 -23.17 -4.20
CA PRO A 224 10.92 -23.69 -4.85
C PRO A 224 10.15 -22.64 -5.68
N GLY A 225 9.23 -23.06 -6.55
CA GLY A 225 8.44 -22.13 -7.37
C GLY A 225 7.69 -21.06 -6.56
N LEU A 226 7.51 -19.88 -7.16
CA LEU A 226 6.91 -18.67 -6.59
C LEU A 226 5.70 -18.93 -5.68
N PHE A 227 4.71 -19.65 -6.19
CA PHE A 227 3.49 -19.96 -5.43
C PHE A 227 3.76 -20.73 -4.14
N THR A 228 4.71 -21.68 -4.17
CA THR A 228 5.09 -22.47 -3.00
C THR A 228 5.87 -21.64 -1.98
N GLN A 229 6.72 -20.72 -2.46
CA GLN A 229 7.40 -19.76 -1.58
C GLN A 229 6.40 -18.87 -0.87
N PHE A 230 5.41 -18.33 -1.59
CA PHE A 230 4.35 -17.51 -1.01
C PHE A 230 3.62 -18.25 0.11
N LEU A 231 3.12 -19.45 -0.19
CA LEU A 231 2.38 -20.26 0.78
C LEU A 231 3.23 -20.59 2.00
N LYS A 232 4.52 -20.89 1.83
CA LYS A 232 5.43 -21.16 2.96
C LYS A 232 5.66 -19.91 3.82
N SER A 233 5.82 -18.75 3.20
CA SER A 233 6.05 -17.48 3.92
C SER A 233 4.81 -16.99 4.68
N PHE A 234 3.61 -17.19 4.15
CA PHE A 234 2.37 -16.66 4.76
C PHE A 234 1.55 -17.70 5.54
N ARG A 235 1.74 -19.02 5.37
CA ARG A 235 1.13 -20.02 6.28
C ARG A 235 1.62 -19.87 7.74
N CYS A 236 2.78 -19.26 7.96
CA CYS A 236 3.27 -18.92 9.30
C CYS A 236 2.44 -17.83 10.01
N LEU A 237 1.48 -17.20 9.32
CA LEU A 237 0.62 -16.14 9.87
C LEU A 237 -0.80 -16.61 10.22
N ASP A 238 -1.17 -17.86 9.87
CA ASP A 238 -2.50 -18.42 10.14
C ASP A 238 -2.69 -18.91 11.60
N ASP A 239 -1.62 -18.99 12.40
CA ASP A 239 -1.72 -19.48 13.78
C ASP A 239 -2.16 -18.37 14.75
N LYS A 240 -3.42 -18.49 15.20
CA LYS A 240 -4.26 -17.48 15.88
C LYS A 240 -3.76 -16.91 17.22
N ARG A 241 -2.53 -17.16 17.67
CA ARG A 241 -2.03 -16.63 18.95
C ARG A 241 -0.53 -16.36 18.85
N SER A 242 -0.16 -15.09 18.90
CA SER A 242 1.22 -14.57 18.81
C SER A 242 1.88 -14.77 17.44
N VAL A 243 1.75 -13.74 16.60
CA VAL A 243 2.50 -13.58 15.36
C VAL A 243 3.97 -13.28 15.69
N THR A 244 4.69 -14.30 16.17
CA THR A 244 6.14 -14.33 15.95
C THR A 244 6.33 -14.90 14.56
N ILE A 245 6.45 -14.00 13.60
CA ILE A 245 6.83 -14.35 12.23
C ILE A 245 8.24 -14.93 12.32
N ARG A 246 8.36 -16.25 12.48
CA ARG A 246 9.65 -16.95 12.34
C ARG A 246 9.97 -17.12 10.86
N THR A 247 9.85 -16.05 10.08
CA THR A 247 10.53 -16.00 8.78
C THR A 247 11.92 -15.46 9.06
N SER A 248 12.95 -16.10 8.50
CA SER A 248 14.31 -15.54 8.44
C SER A 248 14.42 -14.31 7.53
N ILE A 249 13.28 -13.77 7.07
CA ILE A 249 13.16 -12.66 6.15
C ILE A 249 12.33 -11.57 6.84
N PRO A 250 12.86 -10.34 6.99
CA PRO A 250 12.13 -9.22 7.60
C PRO A 250 10.86 -8.81 6.84
N LEU A 251 9.84 -8.31 7.55
CA LEU A 251 8.58 -7.85 6.96
C LEU A 251 8.75 -6.67 6.00
N CYS A 252 9.69 -5.77 6.27
CA CYS A 252 10.03 -4.64 5.40
C CYS A 252 10.54 -5.05 4.00
N LEU A 253 10.91 -6.32 3.84
CA LEU A 253 11.26 -6.96 2.57
C LEU A 253 10.09 -7.81 2.04
N LEU A 254 9.57 -8.69 2.90
CA LEU A 254 8.56 -9.69 2.52
C LEU A 254 7.24 -9.04 2.09
N GLY A 255 6.73 -8.07 2.85
CA GLY A 255 5.43 -7.45 2.60
C GLY A 255 5.36 -6.75 1.24
N PRO A 256 6.23 -5.76 0.96
CA PRO A 256 6.22 -5.05 -0.32
C PRO A 256 6.48 -5.98 -1.51
N ALA A 257 7.45 -6.91 -1.39
CA ALA A 257 7.77 -7.84 -2.48
C ALA A 257 6.57 -8.69 -2.88
N TRP A 258 5.92 -9.34 -1.91
CA TRP A 258 4.77 -10.18 -2.20
C TRP A 258 3.53 -9.38 -2.59
N LEU A 259 3.34 -8.18 -2.03
CA LEU A 259 2.28 -7.29 -2.45
C LEU A 259 2.44 -6.91 -3.92
N ARG A 260 3.67 -6.63 -4.36
CA ARG A 260 3.96 -6.37 -5.77
C ARG A 260 3.73 -7.61 -6.62
N ILE A 261 4.19 -8.78 -6.17
CA ILE A 261 3.98 -10.04 -6.88
C ILE A 261 2.50 -10.26 -7.15
N LEU A 262 1.68 -10.23 -6.09
CA LEU A 262 0.24 -10.45 -6.19
C LEU A 262 -0.43 -9.36 -7.03
N SER A 263 -0.02 -8.10 -6.88
CA SER A 263 -0.60 -7.00 -7.68
C SER A 263 -0.34 -7.21 -9.16
N TYR A 264 0.88 -7.53 -9.58
CA TYR A 264 1.17 -7.79 -11.00
C TYR A 264 0.39 -9.01 -11.50
N VAL A 265 0.45 -10.13 -10.78
CA VAL A 265 -0.24 -11.38 -11.17
C VAL A 265 -1.75 -11.17 -11.32
N PHE A 266 -2.37 -10.39 -10.44
CA PHE A 266 -3.83 -10.24 -10.41
C PHE A 266 -4.35 -9.07 -11.21
N LEU A 267 -3.55 -8.02 -11.42
CA LEU A 267 -4.04 -6.75 -11.93
C LEU A 267 -3.45 -6.37 -13.29
N GLU A 268 -2.26 -6.89 -13.64
CA GLU A 268 -1.47 -6.33 -14.75
C GLU A 268 -0.98 -7.39 -15.75
N ALA A 269 -0.69 -8.59 -15.28
CA ALA A 269 -0.13 -9.68 -16.09
C ALA A 269 -1.14 -10.20 -17.13
N THR A 270 -0.65 -10.49 -18.35
CA THR A 270 -1.41 -11.25 -19.34
C THR A 270 -1.30 -12.75 -19.06
N PRO A 271 -2.18 -13.58 -19.63
CA PRO A 271 -2.03 -15.04 -19.57
C PRO A 271 -0.67 -15.54 -20.09
N GLU A 272 -0.08 -14.85 -21.08
CA GLU A 272 1.25 -15.16 -21.61
C GLU A 272 2.36 -14.87 -20.59
N ASP A 273 2.25 -13.78 -19.83
CA ASP A 273 3.22 -13.42 -18.78
C ASP A 273 3.28 -14.50 -17.67
N LEU A 274 2.14 -15.14 -17.40
CA LEU A 274 1.96 -16.12 -16.31
C LEU A 274 2.18 -17.58 -16.74
N GLN A 275 2.42 -17.82 -18.03
CA GLN A 275 2.55 -19.17 -18.56
C GLN A 275 3.73 -19.91 -17.90
N ASN A 276 3.46 -21.08 -17.32
CA ASN A 276 4.43 -21.94 -16.62
C ASN A 276 5.08 -21.34 -15.34
N THR A 277 4.69 -20.13 -14.93
CA THR A 277 5.21 -19.46 -13.71
C THR A 277 4.19 -19.36 -12.61
N TRP A 278 2.91 -19.20 -12.95
CA TRP A 278 1.81 -19.11 -12.00
C TRP A 278 0.68 -20.08 -12.37
N PRO A 279 0.04 -20.76 -11.40
CA PRO A 279 -1.09 -21.62 -11.74
C PRO A 279 -2.27 -20.80 -12.29
N LEU A 280 -2.71 -21.13 -13.50
CA LEU A 280 -3.78 -20.41 -14.21
C LEU A 280 -5.20 -20.88 -13.82
N VAL A 281 -5.31 -21.96 -13.03
CA VAL A 281 -6.59 -22.66 -12.74
C VAL A 281 -7.10 -22.36 -11.33
N PHE A 282 -6.91 -21.14 -10.83
CA PHE A 282 -7.41 -20.80 -9.49
C PHE A 282 -8.89 -20.46 -9.50
N SER A 283 -9.63 -21.02 -8.53
CA SER A 283 -10.96 -20.52 -8.21
C SER A 283 -10.86 -19.17 -7.48
N LYS A 284 -11.95 -18.40 -7.51
CA LYS A 284 -12.09 -17.13 -6.76
C LYS A 284 -11.65 -17.25 -5.29
N ASP A 285 -12.01 -18.35 -4.63
CA ASP A 285 -11.64 -18.58 -3.22
C ASP A 285 -10.14 -18.79 -3.01
N HIS A 286 -9.44 -19.43 -3.96
CA HIS A 286 -7.99 -19.57 -3.87
C HIS A 286 -7.30 -18.22 -3.90
N PHE A 287 -7.78 -17.29 -4.73
CA PHE A 287 -7.23 -15.93 -4.81
C PHE A 287 -7.41 -15.14 -3.52
N ILE A 288 -8.61 -15.18 -2.93
CA ILE A 288 -8.86 -14.51 -1.64
C ILE A 288 -7.94 -15.10 -0.58
N ASN A 289 -7.89 -16.43 -0.45
CA ASN A 289 -7.09 -17.10 0.58
C ASN A 289 -5.60 -16.80 0.41
N LEU A 290 -5.12 -16.65 -0.83
CA LEU A 290 -3.74 -16.29 -1.08
C LEU A 290 -3.42 -14.89 -0.55
N ALA A 291 -4.20 -13.88 -0.95
CA ALA A 291 -3.93 -12.50 -0.53
C ALA A 291 -4.25 -12.24 0.95
N HIS A 292 -5.06 -13.09 1.60
CA HIS A 292 -5.65 -12.85 2.91
C HIS A 292 -4.63 -12.51 4.00
N GLY A 293 -3.66 -13.39 4.25
CA GLY A 293 -2.66 -13.22 5.31
C GLY A 293 -1.77 -12.00 5.09
N LEU A 294 -1.41 -11.72 3.83
CA LEU A 294 -0.64 -10.53 3.46
C LEU A 294 -1.44 -9.25 3.69
N LEU A 295 -2.69 -9.20 3.22
CA LEU A 295 -3.56 -8.03 3.37
C LEU A 295 -3.81 -7.69 4.84
N ILE A 296 -4.08 -8.69 5.69
CA ILE A 296 -4.20 -8.44 7.13
C ILE A 296 -2.90 -7.85 7.68
N THR A 297 -1.75 -8.45 7.33
CA THR A 297 -0.45 -8.04 7.86
C THR A 297 -0.07 -6.61 7.46
N VAL A 298 -0.32 -6.24 6.19
CA VAL A 298 0.01 -4.92 5.64
C VAL A 298 -0.97 -3.83 6.09
N LEU A 299 -2.26 -4.15 6.19
CA LEU A 299 -3.28 -3.16 6.55
C LEU A 299 -3.39 -2.93 8.05
N ASP A 300 -2.89 -3.85 8.87
CA ASP A 300 -2.89 -3.69 10.32
C ASP A 300 -1.81 -2.71 10.78
N ILE A 301 -2.26 -1.57 11.30
CA ILE A 301 -1.42 -0.48 11.81
C ILE A 301 -0.52 -0.96 12.93
N GLU A 302 -0.93 -1.97 13.71
CA GLU A 302 -0.14 -2.54 14.79
C GLU A 302 1.18 -3.16 14.28
N ASN A 303 1.23 -3.58 13.00
CA ASN A 303 2.45 -4.07 12.40
C ASN A 303 3.37 -2.96 11.87
N ARG A 304 2.96 -1.68 11.90
CA ARG A 304 3.76 -0.55 11.38
C ARG A 304 5.21 -0.60 11.87
N LEU A 305 5.42 -0.82 13.17
CA LEU A 305 6.75 -0.85 13.76
C LEU A 305 7.60 -2.00 13.17
N LYS A 306 7.01 -3.14 12.80
CA LYS A 306 7.74 -4.24 12.14
C LYS A 306 8.20 -3.89 10.72
N PHE A 307 7.59 -2.89 10.09
CA PHE A 307 7.98 -2.37 8.78
C PHE A 307 8.95 -1.19 8.89
N THR A 308 8.72 -0.28 9.84
CA THR A 308 9.41 1.02 9.94
C THR A 308 10.49 1.07 11.01
N GLU A 309 10.47 0.14 11.97
CA GLU A 309 11.50 0.01 13.00
C GLU A 309 12.24 -1.31 12.82
N ALA A 310 13.52 -1.29 13.18
CA ALA A 310 14.43 -2.36 12.85
C ALA A 310 14.34 -3.49 13.90
N GLU A 311 13.64 -4.58 13.61
CA GLU A 311 14.01 -5.88 14.19
C GLU A 311 15.35 -6.31 13.52
N GLN A 312 16.46 -5.71 13.95
CA GLN A 312 17.84 -6.03 13.49
C GLN A 312 18.32 -7.41 13.97
N THR A 313 17.45 -8.24 14.53
CA THR A 313 17.79 -9.54 15.11
C THR A 313 17.88 -10.65 14.07
N ILE A 314 17.59 -10.38 12.81
CA ILE A 314 17.74 -11.34 11.70
C ILE A 314 19.01 -10.98 10.94
N THR A 315 19.94 -11.93 10.81
CA THR A 315 21.11 -11.84 9.93
C THR A 315 20.66 -11.56 8.51
N ALA A 316 20.53 -10.27 8.16
CA ALA A 316 20.17 -9.85 6.82
C ALA A 316 21.35 -10.17 5.91
N ASN A 317 21.13 -11.08 4.97
CA ASN A 317 22.12 -11.45 3.96
C ASN A 317 22.33 -10.31 2.95
N CYS A 318 21.37 -9.38 2.86
CA CYS A 318 21.40 -8.16 2.05
C CYS A 318 21.72 -6.93 2.92
N THR A 319 22.91 -6.36 2.77
CA THR A 319 23.38 -5.19 3.56
C THR A 319 22.57 -3.92 3.31
N ALA A 320 21.94 -3.81 2.13
CA ALA A 320 21.11 -2.68 1.75
C ALA A 320 19.75 -2.65 2.45
N LEU A 321 19.36 -3.72 3.15
CA LEU A 321 18.03 -3.82 3.74
C LEU A 321 17.89 -2.86 4.92
N ARG A 322 17.07 -1.82 4.73
CA ARG A 322 16.70 -0.85 5.75
C ARG A 322 15.21 -0.95 6.09
N PRO A 323 14.79 -0.51 7.29
CA PRO A 323 13.37 -0.30 7.57
C PRO A 323 12.74 0.62 6.53
N LEU A 324 11.44 0.45 6.28
CA LEU A 324 10.70 1.32 5.36
C LEU A 324 10.61 2.74 5.92
N SER A 325 10.76 3.74 5.06
CA SER A 325 10.34 5.10 5.41
C SER A 325 8.82 5.14 5.63
N CYS A 326 8.33 6.15 6.36
CA CYS A 326 6.89 6.32 6.56
C CYS A 326 6.14 6.50 5.21
N ALA A 327 6.77 7.15 4.24
CA ALA A 327 6.22 7.35 2.89
C ALA A 327 6.07 6.01 2.16
N MET A 328 7.12 5.17 2.17
CA MET A 328 7.08 3.85 1.55
C MET A 328 6.06 2.94 2.23
N TYR A 329 5.98 2.94 3.56
CA TYR A 329 4.97 2.16 4.29
C TYR A 329 3.54 2.61 3.94
N THR A 330 3.30 3.92 3.85
CA THR A 330 2.00 4.45 3.41
C THR A 330 1.66 3.96 2.00
N ARG A 331 2.63 3.94 1.08
CA ARG A 331 2.45 3.41 -0.28
C ARG A 331 2.10 1.92 -0.27
N VAL A 332 2.76 1.13 0.58
CA VAL A 332 2.46 -0.29 0.81
C VAL A 332 1.02 -0.49 1.29
N GLN A 333 0.54 0.36 2.21
CA GLN A 333 -0.86 0.33 2.64
C GLN A 333 -1.83 0.68 1.51
N ILE A 334 -1.54 1.72 0.72
CA ILE A 334 -2.38 2.12 -0.42
C ILE A 334 -2.50 0.97 -1.44
N TYR A 335 -1.39 0.34 -1.80
CA TYR A 335 -1.38 -0.84 -2.68
C TYR A 335 -2.18 -2.00 -2.08
N GLY A 336 -2.08 -2.23 -0.77
CA GLY A 336 -2.88 -3.24 -0.06
C GLY A 336 -4.38 -2.96 -0.16
N VAL A 337 -4.80 -1.71 0.06
CA VAL A 337 -6.20 -1.29 -0.06
C VAL A 337 -6.72 -1.45 -1.49
N ASN A 338 -5.91 -1.07 -2.48
CA ASN A 338 -6.25 -1.22 -3.90
C ASN A 338 -6.37 -2.69 -4.31
N LEU A 339 -5.45 -3.54 -3.87
CA LEU A 339 -5.52 -4.98 -4.10
C LEU A 339 -6.78 -5.59 -3.47
N LEU A 340 -7.10 -5.20 -2.23
CA LEU A 340 -8.33 -5.62 -1.55
C LEU A 340 -9.59 -5.23 -2.35
N GLN A 341 -9.67 -3.99 -2.86
CA GLN A 341 -10.78 -3.55 -3.71
C GLN A 341 -10.88 -4.39 -4.99
N LYS A 342 -9.76 -4.74 -5.60
CA LYS A 342 -9.74 -5.53 -6.84
C LYS A 342 -10.17 -6.97 -6.60
N LEU A 343 -9.77 -7.58 -5.49
CA LEU A 343 -10.24 -8.92 -5.11
C LEU A 343 -11.77 -8.99 -5.01
N SER A 344 -12.42 -7.96 -4.48
CA SER A 344 -13.88 -7.92 -4.42
C SER A 344 -14.52 -7.89 -5.80
N SER A 345 -13.98 -7.09 -6.73
CA SER A 345 -14.46 -7.04 -8.12
C SER A 345 -14.30 -8.38 -8.84
N PHE A 346 -13.19 -9.10 -8.59
CA PHE A 346 -12.93 -10.41 -9.19
C PHE A 346 -13.90 -11.49 -8.69
N CYS A 347 -14.34 -11.40 -7.44
CA CYS A 347 -15.24 -12.40 -6.84
C CYS A 347 -16.67 -12.33 -7.39
N GLY A 348 -17.01 -11.28 -8.14
CA GLY A 348 -18.35 -11.06 -8.70
C GLY A 348 -19.21 -10.22 -7.76
N ARG A 349 -20.02 -9.35 -8.36
CA ARG A 349 -20.97 -8.49 -7.65
C ARG A 349 -22.41 -8.98 -7.90
N PRO A 350 -23.31 -8.85 -6.92
CA PRO A 350 -23.07 -8.31 -5.57
C PRO A 350 -22.41 -9.30 -4.61
N ILE A 351 -21.80 -8.79 -3.53
CA ILE A 351 -21.17 -9.59 -2.46
C ILE A 351 -22.25 -10.07 -1.50
N CYS A 352 -22.46 -11.39 -1.41
CA CYS A 352 -23.47 -11.98 -0.54
C CYS A 352 -22.97 -12.24 0.89
N SER A 353 -23.89 -12.49 1.83
CA SER A 353 -23.59 -12.72 3.26
C SER A 353 -22.60 -13.87 3.49
N SER A 354 -22.59 -14.90 2.64
CA SER A 354 -21.67 -16.04 2.76
C SER A 354 -20.21 -15.66 2.51
N TRP A 355 -19.96 -14.55 1.81
CA TRP A 355 -18.62 -14.02 1.61
C TRP A 355 -18.05 -13.46 2.91
N TRP A 356 -18.88 -12.86 3.77
CA TRP A 356 -18.48 -12.17 5.00
C TRP A 356 -18.29 -13.12 6.19
N ILE A 357 -17.44 -14.12 6.02
CA ILE A 357 -16.94 -14.91 7.15
C ILE A 357 -16.12 -14.03 8.10
N GLU A 358 -15.99 -14.46 9.37
CA GLU A 358 -15.35 -13.68 10.43
C GLU A 358 -13.97 -13.10 10.05
N SER A 359 -13.16 -13.89 9.35
CA SER A 359 -11.84 -13.45 8.91
C SER A 359 -11.89 -12.35 7.85
N ARG A 360 -12.89 -12.34 6.96
CA ARG A 360 -13.04 -11.33 5.90
C ARG A 360 -13.75 -10.08 6.39
N VAL A 361 -14.59 -10.18 7.42
CA VAL A 361 -15.13 -9.00 8.11
C VAL A 361 -14.03 -8.17 8.77
N LEU A 362 -12.92 -8.80 9.17
CA LEU A 362 -11.74 -8.09 9.69
C LEU A 362 -11.21 -7.03 8.71
N TYR A 363 -11.35 -7.22 7.39
CA TYR A 363 -10.96 -6.19 6.42
C TYR A 363 -11.66 -4.87 6.67
N LEU A 364 -12.96 -4.87 6.94
CA LEU A 364 -13.72 -3.66 7.24
C LEU A 364 -13.27 -3.01 8.54
N SER A 365 -12.89 -3.82 9.55
CA SER A 365 -12.31 -3.31 10.79
C SER A 365 -10.92 -2.68 10.58
N LEU A 366 -10.09 -3.26 9.71
CA LEU A 366 -8.78 -2.71 9.35
C LEU A 366 -8.94 -1.41 8.56
N LEU A 367 -9.87 -1.35 7.60
CA LEU A 367 -10.21 -0.12 6.89
C LEU A 367 -10.74 0.95 7.85
N LYS A 368 -11.59 0.60 8.82
CA LYS A 368 -12.02 1.53 9.89
C LYS A 368 -10.80 2.10 10.63
N LYS A 369 -9.89 1.25 11.10
CA LYS A 369 -8.68 1.68 11.82
C LYS A 369 -7.82 2.64 10.98
N LEU A 370 -7.64 2.36 9.68
CA LEU A 370 -6.88 3.21 8.75
C LEU A 370 -7.57 4.56 8.51
N ALA A 371 -8.88 4.57 8.33
CA ALA A 371 -9.65 5.78 8.07
C ALA A 371 -9.72 6.73 9.29
N THR A 372 -9.58 6.19 10.50
CA THR A 372 -9.65 6.97 11.76
C THR A 372 -8.28 7.37 12.30
N GLN A 373 -7.21 7.28 11.50
CA GLN A 373 -5.90 7.75 11.92
C GLN A 373 -5.88 9.27 12.12
N PRO A 374 -5.08 9.79 13.08
CA PRO A 374 -4.98 11.22 13.32
C PRO A 374 -4.38 11.93 12.09
N ILE A 375 -4.96 13.09 11.75
CA ILE A 375 -4.53 13.92 10.63
C ILE A 375 -3.71 15.09 11.19
N SER A 376 -2.45 15.18 10.78
CA SER A 376 -1.51 16.23 11.24
C SER A 376 -1.30 17.37 10.23
N GLY A 377 -1.80 17.22 9.00
CA GLY A 377 -1.65 18.22 7.92
C GLY A 377 -2.96 18.94 7.58
N GLU A 378 -2.87 19.98 6.76
CA GLU A 378 -4.04 20.72 6.25
C GLU A 378 -4.91 19.87 5.31
N ASN A 379 -4.28 18.98 4.54
CA ASN A 379 -4.96 18.10 3.60
C ASN A 379 -5.17 16.70 4.19
N MET A 380 -6.30 16.08 3.84
CA MET A 380 -6.57 14.70 4.21
C MET A 380 -5.60 13.75 3.46
N PRO A 381 -4.87 12.87 4.17
CA PRO A 381 -3.97 11.91 3.55
C PRO A 381 -4.67 11.01 2.52
N GLU A 382 -4.00 10.74 1.40
CA GLU A 382 -4.53 9.90 0.32
C GLU A 382 -4.96 8.50 0.81
N ILE A 383 -4.20 7.90 1.73
CA ILE A 383 -4.53 6.61 2.33
C ILE A 383 -5.90 6.63 3.04
N ILE A 384 -6.24 7.72 3.74
CA ILE A 384 -7.53 7.86 4.43
C ILE A 384 -8.66 7.96 3.40
N CYS A 385 -8.52 8.84 2.41
CA CYS A 385 -9.49 9.01 1.32
C CYS A 385 -9.74 7.69 0.55
N THR A 386 -8.66 7.00 0.20
CA THR A 386 -8.71 5.72 -0.53
C THR A 386 -9.39 4.64 0.30
N THR A 387 -9.07 4.59 1.60
CA THR A 387 -9.66 3.63 2.54
C THR A 387 -11.17 3.83 2.70
N ILE A 388 -11.62 5.07 2.92
CA ILE A 388 -13.06 5.39 3.02
C ILE A 388 -13.78 4.99 1.74
N ARG A 389 -13.24 5.37 0.57
CA ARG A 389 -13.81 5.01 -0.73
C ARG A 389 -13.93 3.49 -0.92
N VAL A 390 -12.91 2.73 -0.55
CA VAL A 390 -12.93 1.26 -0.67
C VAL A 390 -13.94 0.66 0.31
N PHE A 391 -14.02 1.15 1.53
CA PHE A 391 -15.04 0.74 2.49
C PHE A 391 -16.46 0.96 1.93
N ASP A 392 -16.73 2.15 1.40
CA ASP A 392 -18.04 2.51 0.82
C ASP A 392 -18.40 1.62 -0.37
N ASN A 393 -17.42 1.30 -1.21
CA ASN A 393 -17.58 0.36 -2.31
C ASN A 393 -17.92 -1.05 -1.81
N PHE A 394 -17.28 -1.55 -0.74
CA PHE A 394 -17.62 -2.85 -0.17
C PHE A 394 -19.06 -2.92 0.35
N ILE A 395 -19.52 -1.87 1.03
CA ILE A 395 -20.90 -1.80 1.52
C ILE A 395 -21.87 -1.72 0.34
N SER A 396 -21.65 -0.82 -0.61
CA SER A 396 -22.55 -0.61 -1.75
C SER A 396 -22.59 -1.78 -2.74
N ASP A 397 -21.46 -2.48 -2.93
CA ASP A 397 -21.38 -3.68 -3.77
C ASP A 397 -21.96 -4.94 -3.10
N SER A 398 -22.31 -4.87 -1.81
CA SER A 398 -22.92 -5.99 -1.09
C SER A 398 -24.43 -6.08 -1.36
N THR A 399 -24.98 -7.29 -1.28
CA THR A 399 -26.44 -7.51 -1.26
C THR A 399 -27.10 -6.75 -0.10
N TYR A 400 -28.40 -6.49 -0.17
CA TYR A 400 -29.09 -5.79 0.91
C TYR A 400 -29.04 -6.58 2.22
N SER A 401 -29.17 -7.90 2.15
CA SER A 401 -29.10 -8.78 3.31
C SER A 401 -27.71 -8.75 3.96
N SER A 402 -26.65 -8.72 3.15
CA SER A 402 -25.28 -8.57 3.63
C SER A 402 -25.05 -7.21 4.27
N GLN A 403 -25.49 -6.12 3.61
CA GLN A 403 -25.42 -4.77 4.16
C GLN A 403 -26.10 -4.68 5.54
N TYR A 404 -27.27 -5.30 5.70
CA TYR A 404 -27.96 -5.36 6.97
C TYR A 404 -27.10 -5.98 8.08
N VAL A 405 -26.50 -7.14 7.83
CA VAL A 405 -25.63 -7.84 8.81
C VAL A 405 -24.40 -6.98 9.16
N LEU A 406 -23.79 -6.34 8.16
CA LEU A 406 -22.65 -5.44 8.38
C LEU A 406 -23.04 -4.24 9.24
N PHE A 407 -24.17 -3.58 8.95
CA PHE A 407 -24.65 -2.45 9.77
C PHE A 407 -24.96 -2.88 11.21
N LEU A 408 -25.59 -4.04 11.43
CA LEU A 408 -25.84 -4.55 12.79
C LEU A 408 -24.55 -4.72 13.59
N ARG A 409 -23.48 -5.16 12.93
CA ARG A 409 -22.18 -5.39 13.57
C ARG A 409 -21.46 -4.08 13.86
N PHE A 410 -21.40 -3.17 12.88
CA PHE A 410 -20.59 -1.96 12.97
C PHE A 410 -21.26 -0.80 13.70
N LEU A 411 -22.59 -0.80 13.87
CA LEU A 411 -23.32 0.24 14.60
C LEU A 411 -23.59 -0.09 16.08
N ASP A 412 -23.10 -1.23 16.60
CA ASP A 412 -23.33 -1.62 18.00
C ASP A 412 -22.83 -0.54 18.97
N PRO A 413 -23.71 0.09 19.79
CA PRO A 413 -23.32 1.15 20.72
C PRO A 413 -22.39 0.68 21.85
N LYS A 414 -22.18 -0.63 22.00
CA LYS A 414 -21.26 -1.21 22.98
C LYS A 414 -19.80 -1.23 22.52
N GLN A 415 -19.51 -0.83 21.29
CA GLN A 415 -18.13 -0.76 20.81
C GLN A 415 -17.31 0.25 21.62
N LEU A 416 -16.22 -0.22 22.21
CA LEU A 416 -15.29 0.61 22.98
C LEU A 416 -14.54 1.59 22.05
N ASN A 417 -14.38 2.84 22.50
CA ASN A 417 -13.60 3.88 21.82
C ASN A 417 -13.99 4.08 20.34
N GLU A 418 -15.29 4.08 20.05
CA GLU A 418 -15.77 4.29 18.68
C GLU A 418 -15.58 5.75 18.22
N HIS A 419 -14.83 5.94 17.13
CA HIS A 419 -14.67 7.25 16.50
C HIS A 419 -16.01 7.83 16.02
N HIS A 420 -16.43 8.95 16.60
CA HIS A 420 -17.73 9.56 16.36
C HIS A 420 -17.98 9.95 14.90
N GLY A 421 -16.96 10.47 14.20
CA GLY A 421 -17.07 10.76 12.77
C GLY A 421 -17.30 9.50 11.92
N TRP A 422 -16.73 8.36 12.34
CA TRP A 422 -16.90 7.09 11.62
C TRP A 422 -18.30 6.52 11.84
N ARG A 423 -18.79 6.58 13.09
CA ARG A 423 -20.17 6.23 13.42
C ARG A 423 -21.17 7.09 12.63
N GLY A 424 -20.94 8.40 12.54
CA GLY A 424 -21.76 9.31 11.75
C GLY A 424 -21.77 8.97 10.25
N HIS A 425 -20.61 8.59 9.69
CA HIS A 425 -20.49 8.08 8.32
C HIS A 425 -21.30 6.80 8.11
N LEU A 426 -21.18 5.81 9.01
CA LEU A 426 -21.95 4.56 8.95
C LEU A 426 -23.46 4.79 9.04
N ILE A 427 -23.93 5.72 9.88
CA ILE A 427 -25.35 6.09 9.96
C ILE A 427 -25.83 6.70 8.64
N THR A 428 -25.00 7.53 8.01
CA THR A 428 -25.31 8.14 6.71
C THR A 428 -25.43 7.07 5.62
N LEU A 429 -24.48 6.14 5.53
CA LEU A 429 -24.56 4.98 4.63
C LEU A 429 -25.78 4.11 4.92
N CYS A 430 -26.13 3.90 6.20
CA CYS A 430 -27.31 3.12 6.59
C CYS A 430 -28.61 3.81 6.13
N LYS A 431 -28.68 5.14 6.23
CA LYS A 431 -29.81 5.94 5.72
C LYS A 431 -29.95 5.78 4.20
N ASP A 432 -28.85 5.85 3.46
CA ASP A 432 -28.86 5.70 1.99
C ASP A 432 -29.19 4.26 1.56
N TYR A 433 -28.72 3.26 2.32
CA TYR A 433 -29.12 1.86 2.20
C TYR A 433 -30.63 1.68 2.38
N VAL A 434 -31.19 2.15 3.50
CA VAL A 434 -32.64 2.07 3.78
C VAL A 434 -33.44 2.76 2.67
N HIS A 435 -32.98 3.94 2.22
CA HIS A 435 -33.61 4.66 1.12
C HIS A 435 -33.64 3.83 -0.17
N SER A 436 -32.50 3.22 -0.54
CA SER A 436 -32.37 2.43 -1.76
C SER A 436 -33.30 1.21 -1.75
N VAL A 437 -33.34 0.48 -0.63
CA VAL A 437 -34.25 -0.67 -0.51
C VAL A 437 -35.71 -0.24 -0.51
N TRP A 438 -36.04 0.87 0.15
CA TRP A 438 -37.38 1.44 0.14
C TRP A 438 -37.83 1.76 -1.29
N LEU A 439 -37.02 2.50 -2.06
CA LEU A 439 -37.31 2.80 -3.46
C LEU A 439 -37.52 1.53 -4.29
N GLN A 440 -36.60 0.56 -4.17
CA GLN A 440 -36.67 -0.68 -4.94
C GLN A 440 -37.96 -1.48 -4.64
N CYS A 441 -38.34 -1.55 -3.36
CA CYS A 441 -39.57 -2.21 -2.93
C CYS A 441 -40.83 -1.46 -3.41
N MET A 442 -40.79 -0.13 -3.52
CA MET A 442 -41.88 0.67 -4.08
C MET A 442 -42.04 0.49 -5.60
N HIS A 443 -40.92 0.39 -6.34
CA HIS A 443 -40.95 0.25 -7.78
C HIS A 443 -41.39 -1.14 -8.25
N THR A 444 -41.05 -2.18 -7.50
CA THR A 444 -41.32 -3.57 -7.87
C THR A 444 -42.32 -4.19 -6.91
N SER A 445 -41.83 -4.84 -5.86
CA SER A 445 -42.55 -5.26 -4.66
C SER A 445 -41.51 -5.82 -3.68
N MET A 446 -41.86 -5.93 -2.40
CA MET A 446 -40.97 -6.57 -1.42
C MET A 446 -40.66 -8.04 -1.80
N ASP A 447 -41.64 -8.78 -2.33
CA ASP A 447 -41.47 -10.17 -2.74
C ASP A 447 -40.51 -10.32 -3.93
N THR A 448 -40.59 -9.40 -4.90
CA THR A 448 -39.67 -9.35 -6.04
C THR A 448 -38.23 -9.08 -5.59
N VAL A 449 -38.02 -8.13 -4.67
CA VAL A 449 -36.68 -7.86 -4.10
C VAL A 449 -36.16 -9.07 -3.34
N CYS A 450 -37.02 -9.77 -2.59
CA CYS A 450 -36.65 -11.01 -1.93
C CYS A 450 -36.22 -12.12 -2.90
N LEU A 451 -36.91 -12.27 -4.03
CA LEU A 451 -36.53 -13.22 -5.06
C LEU A 451 -35.19 -12.84 -5.72
N GLN A 452 -34.96 -11.54 -5.94
CA GLN A 452 -33.70 -11.03 -6.47
C GLN A 452 -32.51 -11.31 -5.54
N GLU A 453 -32.65 -11.05 -4.24
CA GLU A 453 -31.61 -11.33 -3.23
C GLU A 453 -31.29 -12.83 -3.16
N LYS A 454 -32.31 -13.70 -3.24
CA LYS A 454 -32.10 -15.16 -3.33
C LYS A 454 -31.35 -15.57 -4.59
N ALA A 455 -31.64 -14.94 -5.73
CA ALA A 455 -30.93 -15.18 -6.98
C ALA A 455 -29.45 -14.75 -6.90
N TYR A 456 -29.13 -13.75 -6.06
CA TYR A 456 -27.75 -13.37 -5.74
C TYR A 456 -27.04 -14.31 -4.75
N GLY A 457 -27.72 -15.35 -4.26
CA GLY A 457 -27.14 -16.36 -3.38
C GLY A 457 -27.41 -16.16 -1.88
N GLU A 458 -28.32 -15.24 -1.51
CA GLU A 458 -28.74 -15.10 -0.11
C GLU A 458 -29.61 -16.29 0.34
N THR A 459 -29.18 -16.95 1.42
CA THR A 459 -29.92 -18.06 2.04
C THR A 459 -31.09 -17.55 2.89
N SER A 460 -30.91 -16.41 3.57
CA SER A 460 -31.91 -15.75 4.39
C SER A 460 -31.94 -14.27 4.04
N VAL A 461 -33.00 -13.82 3.36
CA VAL A 461 -33.13 -12.42 2.93
C VAL A 461 -33.53 -11.52 4.11
N LEU A 462 -32.78 -10.44 4.31
CA LEU A 462 -32.99 -9.46 5.37
C LEU A 462 -33.14 -8.07 4.76
N LEU A 463 -34.38 -7.56 4.67
CA LEU A 463 -34.67 -6.23 4.13
C LEU A 463 -34.93 -5.23 5.27
N PRO A 464 -34.32 -4.03 5.24
CA PRO A 464 -34.38 -3.05 6.33
C PRO A 464 -35.71 -2.29 6.35
N VAL A 465 -36.67 -2.64 5.48
CA VAL A 465 -38.02 -2.07 5.42
C VAL A 465 -39.07 -2.96 6.11
N GLY A 466 -38.65 -4.12 6.61
CA GLY A 466 -39.47 -4.95 7.50
C GLY A 466 -39.47 -4.38 8.92
N LYS A 467 -40.65 -4.27 9.55
CA LYS A 467 -40.84 -3.65 10.88
C LYS A 467 -39.81 -4.11 11.93
N HIS A 468 -39.64 -5.42 12.10
CA HIS A 468 -38.72 -5.96 13.11
C HIS A 468 -37.25 -5.67 12.79
N LEU A 469 -36.87 -5.80 11.52
CA LEU A 469 -35.49 -5.60 11.07
C LEU A 469 -35.09 -4.13 11.15
N PHE A 470 -35.98 -3.23 10.75
CA PHE A 470 -35.78 -1.79 10.87
C PHE A 470 -35.72 -1.34 12.32
N SER A 471 -36.63 -1.82 13.16
CA SER A 471 -36.63 -1.49 14.58
C SER A 471 -35.30 -1.87 15.25
N ARG A 472 -34.71 -3.00 14.85
CA ARG A 472 -33.40 -3.41 15.34
C ARG A 472 -32.29 -2.44 14.93
N LEU A 473 -32.30 -1.89 13.71
CA LEU A 473 -31.34 -0.85 13.31
C LEU A 473 -31.56 0.44 14.11
N CYS A 474 -32.82 0.85 14.29
CA CYS A 474 -33.17 2.01 15.10
C CYS A 474 -32.66 1.89 16.54
N GLU A 475 -32.73 0.70 17.15
CA GLU A 475 -32.19 0.43 18.49
C GLU A 475 -30.67 0.55 18.59
N LEU A 476 -29.94 0.40 17.49
CA LEU A 476 -28.49 0.56 17.48
C LEU A 476 -28.09 2.02 17.24
N ILE A 477 -28.88 2.75 16.46
CA ILE A 477 -28.58 4.14 16.04
C ILE A 477 -29.10 5.16 17.05
N PHE A 478 -30.36 5.03 17.47
CA PHE A 478 -31.08 6.01 18.30
C PHE A 478 -31.00 5.65 19.78
N VAL A 479 -29.79 5.72 20.33
CA VAL A 479 -29.51 5.53 21.76
C VAL A 479 -28.54 6.61 22.20
N TYR A 480 -28.93 7.41 23.18
CA TYR A 480 -28.11 8.45 23.80
C TYR A 480 -28.33 8.47 25.33
N PRO A 481 -27.28 8.59 26.15
CA PRO A 481 -25.85 8.63 25.78
C PRO A 481 -25.29 7.27 25.34
N LEU A 482 -24.17 7.28 24.61
CA LEU A 482 -23.41 6.07 24.31
C LEU A 482 -22.66 5.62 25.57
N THR A 483 -23.07 4.51 26.18
CA THR A 483 -22.50 4.01 27.45
C THR A 483 -21.01 3.64 27.37
N ALA A 484 -20.48 3.44 26.17
CA ALA A 484 -19.09 3.07 25.92
C ALA A 484 -18.17 4.26 25.60
N SER A 485 -18.70 5.51 25.56
CA SER A 485 -17.93 6.73 25.33
C SER A 485 -17.98 7.64 26.56
N SER A 486 -16.83 8.21 26.92
CA SER A 486 -16.70 9.27 27.92
C SER A 486 -16.57 10.66 27.31
N ASP A 487 -16.66 10.76 25.98
CA ASP A 487 -16.35 12.00 25.25
C ASP A 487 -17.45 13.05 25.42
N GLY A 488 -17.08 14.33 25.31
CA GLY A 488 -18.03 15.43 25.41
C GLY A 488 -19.03 15.46 24.25
N MET A 489 -20.17 16.12 24.46
CA MET A 489 -21.22 16.23 23.42
C MET A 489 -20.70 16.88 22.12
N VAL A 490 -19.76 17.81 22.22
CA VAL A 490 -19.14 18.48 21.06
C VAL A 490 -18.41 17.48 20.16
N ASP A 491 -17.70 16.52 20.75
CA ASP A 491 -16.97 15.47 20.01
C ASP A 491 -17.94 14.43 19.42
N GLN A 492 -19.06 14.21 20.10
CA GLN A 492 -20.16 13.35 19.66
C GLN A 492 -21.05 13.99 18.58
N SER A 493 -20.90 15.28 18.28
CA SER A 493 -21.83 16.03 17.43
C SER A 493 -22.03 15.46 16.04
N SER A 494 -20.99 14.87 15.45
CA SER A 494 -21.02 14.29 14.10
C SER A 494 -22.02 13.15 13.94
N TRP A 495 -21.99 12.15 14.83
CA TRP A 495 -22.92 11.01 14.75
C TRP A 495 -24.33 11.39 15.23
N LEU A 496 -24.45 12.29 16.20
CA LEU A 496 -25.74 12.82 16.65
C LEU A 496 -26.47 13.53 15.51
N LEU A 497 -25.76 14.37 14.77
CA LEU A 497 -26.32 15.07 13.61
C LEU A 497 -26.72 14.08 12.50
N ALA A 498 -25.91 13.05 12.24
CA ALA A 498 -26.25 12.01 11.28
C ALA A 498 -27.52 11.22 11.68
N ALA A 499 -27.64 10.87 12.96
CA ALA A 499 -28.82 10.20 13.50
C ALA A 499 -30.06 11.09 13.38
N LEU A 500 -30.00 12.34 13.83
CA LEU A 500 -31.12 13.28 13.71
C LEU A 500 -31.56 13.48 12.26
N ASN A 501 -30.61 13.60 11.32
CA ASN A 501 -30.93 13.69 9.89
C ASN A 501 -31.57 12.41 9.35
N MET A 502 -31.13 11.23 9.78
CA MET A 502 -31.78 9.97 9.42
C MET A 502 -33.21 9.91 9.94
N ALA A 503 -33.45 10.25 11.21
CA ALA A 503 -34.79 10.31 11.80
C ALA A 503 -35.68 11.29 11.03
N LEU A 504 -35.20 12.52 10.82
CA LEU A 504 -35.93 13.55 10.09
C LEU A 504 -36.29 13.09 8.67
N TYR A 505 -35.35 12.46 7.97
CA TYR A 505 -35.58 11.90 6.63
C TYR A 505 -36.72 10.87 6.63
N ILE A 506 -36.71 9.92 7.57
CA ILE A 506 -37.75 8.88 7.67
C ILE A 506 -39.12 9.52 7.93
N LEU A 507 -39.19 10.43 8.90
CA LEU A 507 -40.43 11.11 9.29
C LEU A 507 -41.02 11.90 8.12
N LEU A 508 -40.22 12.76 7.49
CA LEU A 508 -40.65 13.59 6.36
C LEU A 508 -41.08 12.73 5.17
N ARG A 509 -40.35 11.65 4.88
CA ARG A 509 -40.67 10.77 3.75
C ARG A 509 -41.94 9.95 3.99
N CYS A 510 -42.13 9.43 5.21
CA CYS A 510 -43.37 8.74 5.57
C CYS A 510 -44.57 9.68 5.52
N HIS A 511 -44.42 10.92 5.99
CA HIS A 511 -45.45 11.95 5.90
C HIS A 511 -45.81 12.26 4.44
N ALA A 512 -44.81 12.48 3.57
CA ALA A 512 -45.01 12.78 2.16
C ALA A 512 -45.70 11.63 1.39
N LEU A 513 -45.47 10.38 1.79
CA LEU A 513 -46.02 9.19 1.13
C LEU A 513 -47.27 8.62 1.82
N ARG A 514 -47.83 9.32 2.82
CA ARG A 514 -48.98 8.86 3.63
C ARG A 514 -50.22 8.54 2.79
N THR A 515 -50.39 9.18 1.64
CA THR A 515 -51.55 8.99 0.75
C THR A 515 -51.31 7.96 -0.36
N ASP A 516 -50.08 7.49 -0.56
CA ASP A 516 -49.75 6.50 -1.58
C ASP A 516 -50.06 5.08 -1.09
N LYS A 517 -51.10 4.47 -1.66
CA LYS A 517 -51.55 3.11 -1.34
C LYS A 517 -50.45 2.05 -1.53
N LYS A 518 -49.50 2.25 -2.45
CA LYS A 518 -48.38 1.31 -2.67
C LYS A 518 -47.31 1.43 -1.59
N ALA A 519 -47.10 2.63 -1.05
CA ALA A 519 -46.10 2.91 -0.03
C ALA A 519 -46.62 2.72 1.41
N ASP A 520 -47.94 2.79 1.62
CA ASP A 520 -48.61 2.79 2.92
C ASP A 520 -48.13 1.67 3.88
N LYS A 521 -48.01 0.42 3.39
CA LYS A 521 -47.49 -0.70 4.20
C LYS A 521 -46.02 -0.50 4.60
N LEU A 522 -45.18 0.01 3.71
CA LEU A 522 -43.75 0.26 3.97
C LEU A 522 -43.58 1.43 4.94
N CYS A 523 -44.30 2.54 4.72
CA CYS A 523 -44.32 3.70 5.61
C CYS A 523 -44.72 3.30 7.03
N ARG A 524 -45.80 2.52 7.18
CA ARG A 524 -46.19 1.99 8.50
C ARG A 524 -45.11 1.14 9.16
N ASN A 525 -44.49 0.21 8.41
CA ASN A 525 -43.43 -0.63 8.95
C ASN A 525 -42.25 0.18 9.48
N LEU A 526 -41.83 1.22 8.72
CA LEU A 526 -40.71 2.07 9.08
C LEU A 526 -41.06 2.99 10.25
N MET A 527 -42.24 3.60 10.25
CA MET A 527 -42.73 4.42 11.37
C MET A 527 -42.87 3.61 12.66
N ASP A 528 -43.51 2.43 12.57
CA ASP A 528 -43.65 1.52 13.71
C ASP A 528 -42.29 1.04 14.22
N GLY A 529 -41.34 0.80 13.31
CA GLY A 529 -39.99 0.38 13.65
C GLY A 529 -39.19 1.47 14.37
N LEU A 530 -39.30 2.71 13.89
CA LEU A 530 -38.66 3.91 14.48
C LEU A 530 -39.23 4.20 15.87
N LEU A 531 -40.55 4.42 15.96
CA LEU A 531 -41.19 4.85 17.20
C LEU A 531 -41.20 3.72 18.24
N ARG A 532 -41.55 2.50 17.81
CA ARG A 532 -41.72 1.32 18.64
C ARG A 532 -42.39 1.65 19.99
N ASN A 533 -43.69 1.95 19.92
CA ASN A 533 -44.47 2.39 21.08
C ASN A 533 -44.35 1.42 22.26
N CYS A 534 -43.96 1.95 23.42
CA CYS A 534 -43.84 1.24 24.70
C CYS A 534 -44.71 1.96 25.74
N GLY A 535 -45.99 1.63 25.81
CA GLY A 535 -46.94 2.32 26.68
C GLY A 535 -47.35 3.67 26.10
N THR A 536 -47.26 4.75 26.88
CA THR A 536 -47.70 6.11 26.49
C THR A 536 -46.66 6.88 25.68
N ASP A 537 -45.42 6.39 25.59
CA ASP A 537 -44.33 7.07 24.90
C ASP A 537 -43.53 6.09 24.01
N SER A 538 -42.84 6.64 23.02
CA SER A 538 -42.09 5.88 22.03
C SER A 538 -40.68 5.56 22.55
N ARG A 539 -40.13 4.39 22.21
CA ARG A 539 -38.76 4.03 22.62
C ARG A 539 -37.74 5.03 22.07
N PHE A 540 -37.98 5.52 20.85
CA PHE A 540 -37.20 6.60 20.23
C PHE A 540 -37.17 7.87 21.08
N ASN A 541 -38.32 8.28 21.62
CA ASN A 541 -38.40 9.46 22.46
C ASN A 541 -37.66 9.27 23.79
N GLN A 542 -37.92 8.14 24.47
CA GLN A 542 -37.36 7.81 25.78
C GLN A 542 -35.83 7.62 25.78
N HIS A 543 -35.28 6.99 24.74
CA HIS A 543 -33.87 6.57 24.71
C HIS A 543 -32.96 7.48 23.88
N PHE A 544 -33.52 8.43 23.13
CA PHE A 544 -32.74 9.30 22.25
C PHE A 544 -33.14 10.76 22.36
N VAL A 545 -34.39 11.11 22.03
CA VAL A 545 -34.83 12.52 21.94
C VAL A 545 -34.79 13.21 23.31
N GLN A 546 -35.50 12.68 24.32
CA GLN A 546 -35.58 13.33 25.65
C GLN A 546 -34.22 13.44 26.35
N PRO A 547 -33.38 12.38 26.38
CA PRO A 547 -32.04 12.51 26.97
C PRO A 547 -31.17 13.51 26.23
N LEU A 548 -31.23 13.54 24.89
CA LEU A 548 -30.45 14.47 24.08
C LEU A 548 -30.89 15.92 24.30
N GLU A 549 -32.20 16.19 24.30
CA GLU A 549 -32.76 17.51 24.53
C GLU A 549 -32.29 18.08 25.87
N ARG A 550 -32.43 17.28 26.95
CA ARG A 550 -32.03 17.67 28.30
C ARG A 550 -30.54 18.01 28.37
N ASP A 551 -29.69 17.13 27.85
CA ASP A 551 -28.24 17.30 27.97
C ASP A 551 -27.72 18.41 27.03
N LEU A 552 -28.37 18.61 25.88
CA LEU A 552 -28.00 19.64 24.90
C LEU A 552 -28.29 21.05 25.39
N THR A 553 -29.46 21.27 26.00
CA THR A 553 -29.77 22.57 26.63
C THR A 553 -28.73 22.90 27.71
N SER A 554 -28.45 21.93 28.59
CA SER A 554 -27.44 22.11 29.64
C SER A 554 -26.04 22.40 29.09
N GLU A 555 -25.64 21.77 27.98
CA GLU A 555 -24.34 22.00 27.36
C GLU A 555 -24.26 23.36 26.65
N ILE A 556 -25.32 23.78 25.95
CA ILE A 556 -25.38 25.11 25.34
C ILE A 556 -25.24 26.19 26.41
N ASP A 557 -26.02 26.11 27.50
CA ASP A 557 -25.96 27.08 28.60
C ASP A 557 -24.55 27.17 29.20
N ARG A 558 -23.87 26.03 29.33
CA ARG A 558 -22.50 25.94 29.84
C ARG A 558 -21.50 26.66 28.94
N TYR A 559 -21.56 26.42 27.63
CA TYR A 559 -20.67 27.06 26.66
C TYR A 559 -20.99 28.55 26.47
N GLU A 560 -22.26 28.95 26.51
CA GLU A 560 -22.68 30.36 26.46
C GLU A 560 -22.18 31.14 27.67
N THR A 561 -22.30 30.56 28.87
CA THR A 561 -21.78 31.15 30.10
C THR A 561 -20.26 31.35 30.02
N ARG A 562 -19.51 30.35 29.54
CA ARG A 562 -18.05 30.44 29.35
C ARG A 562 -17.67 31.51 28.33
N ALA A 563 -18.37 31.55 27.19
CA ALA A 563 -18.12 32.55 26.16
C ALA A 563 -18.41 33.98 26.66
N HIS A 564 -19.48 34.16 27.45
CA HIS A 564 -19.80 35.45 28.08
C HIS A 564 -18.72 35.88 29.07
N VAL A 565 -18.25 34.97 29.93
CA VAL A 565 -17.14 35.25 30.86
C VAL A 565 -15.90 35.70 30.09
N LEU A 566 -15.48 34.94 29.07
CA LEU A 566 -14.32 35.29 28.23
C LEU A 566 -14.48 36.64 27.54
N SER A 567 -15.66 36.92 26.96
CA SER A 567 -15.96 38.21 26.34
C SER A 567 -15.89 39.37 27.33
N SER A 568 -16.35 39.17 28.56
CA SER A 568 -16.28 40.19 29.61
C SER A 568 -14.84 40.45 30.06
N THR A 569 -14.03 39.40 30.20
CA THR A 569 -12.60 39.50 30.54
C THR A 569 -11.80 40.20 29.44
N LEU A 570 -12.09 39.91 28.17
CA LEU A 570 -11.49 40.61 27.01
C LEU A 570 -11.79 42.12 26.99
N GLY A 571 -12.89 42.55 27.63
CA GLY A 571 -13.26 43.96 27.80
C GLY A 571 -12.46 44.69 28.90
N THR A 572 -11.68 43.97 29.70
CA THR A 572 -10.83 44.55 30.76
C THR A 572 -9.41 44.86 30.24
N HIS A 573 -8.62 45.62 31.01
CA HIS A 573 -7.22 45.90 30.64
C HIS A 573 -6.35 44.65 30.80
N CYS A 574 -6.20 43.90 29.70
CA CYS A 574 -5.24 42.80 29.55
C CYS A 574 -4.05 43.24 28.69
N ASP A 575 -2.90 42.59 28.87
CA ASP A 575 -1.77 42.75 27.96
C ASP A 575 -2.07 42.12 26.57
N HIS A 576 -1.22 42.41 25.59
CA HIS A 576 -1.44 41.96 24.22
C HIS A 576 -1.38 40.43 24.05
N ALA A 577 -0.53 39.75 24.82
CA ALA A 577 -0.35 38.30 24.73
C ALA A 577 -1.55 37.54 25.32
N GLU A 578 -2.02 38.00 26.48
CA GLU A 578 -3.19 37.47 27.17
C GLU A 578 -4.47 37.73 26.38
N LYS A 579 -4.60 38.93 25.79
CA LYS A 579 -5.72 39.23 24.89
C LYS A 579 -5.77 38.28 23.69
N LYS A 580 -4.62 37.95 23.10
CA LYS A 580 -4.52 37.00 21.98
C LYS A 580 -4.90 35.57 22.41
N ARG A 581 -4.44 35.12 23.59
CA ARG A 581 -4.80 33.81 24.17
C ARG A 581 -6.31 33.70 24.42
N LEU A 582 -6.89 34.68 25.11
CA LEU A 582 -8.32 34.71 25.44
C LEU A 582 -9.20 34.77 24.19
N MET A 583 -8.77 35.50 23.15
CA MET A 583 -9.49 35.54 21.88
C MET A 583 -9.49 34.19 21.19
N GLY A 584 -8.36 33.47 21.19
CA GLY A 584 -8.29 32.09 20.69
C GLY A 584 -9.21 31.13 21.46
N GLU A 585 -9.26 31.22 22.79
CA GLU A 585 -10.17 30.40 23.61
C GLU A 585 -11.64 30.74 23.35
N TYR A 586 -11.96 32.03 23.21
CA TYR A 586 -13.30 32.49 22.86
C TYR A 586 -13.74 31.94 21.50
N ASP A 587 -12.88 32.00 20.48
CA ASP A 587 -13.16 31.46 19.15
C ASP A 587 -13.43 29.93 19.19
N VAL A 588 -12.69 29.19 20.02
CA VAL A 588 -12.94 27.76 20.27
C VAL A 588 -14.32 27.53 20.91
N GLN A 589 -14.71 28.33 21.90
CA GLN A 589 -16.05 28.23 22.51
C GLN A 589 -17.16 28.55 21.49
N GLN A 590 -16.98 29.60 20.67
CA GLN A 590 -17.94 29.98 19.63
C GLN A 590 -18.10 28.88 18.56
N SER A 591 -16.99 28.27 18.14
CA SER A 591 -17.01 27.13 17.22
C SER A 591 -17.77 25.93 17.80
N ALA A 592 -17.58 25.62 19.08
CA ALA A 592 -18.34 24.58 19.77
C ALA A 592 -19.84 24.92 19.86
N LEU A 593 -20.19 26.16 20.21
CA LEU A 593 -21.57 26.63 20.27
C LEU A 593 -22.30 26.51 18.93
N LEU A 594 -21.65 26.85 17.82
CA LEU A 594 -22.23 26.70 16.48
C LEU A 594 -22.62 25.24 16.20
N ARG A 595 -21.78 24.27 16.60
CA ARG A 595 -22.07 22.84 16.44
C ARG A 595 -23.24 22.39 17.32
N LEU A 596 -23.28 22.84 18.58
CA LEU A 596 -24.37 22.50 19.51
C LEU A 596 -25.71 23.13 19.06
N ARG A 597 -25.70 24.38 18.62
CA ARG A 597 -26.90 25.06 18.09
C ARG A 597 -27.43 24.40 16.81
N LEU A 598 -26.53 23.91 15.94
CA LEU A 598 -26.93 23.13 14.77
C LEU A 598 -27.65 21.82 15.18
N LEU A 599 -27.14 21.11 16.20
CA LEU A 599 -27.83 19.95 16.77
C LEU A 599 -29.20 20.33 17.32
N ALA A 600 -29.29 21.43 18.07
CA ALA A 600 -30.53 21.88 18.71
C ALA A 600 -31.60 22.21 17.67
N SER A 601 -31.24 22.97 16.63
CA SER A 601 -32.16 23.30 15.53
C SER A 601 -32.63 22.04 14.78
N THR A 602 -31.74 21.07 14.58
CA THR A 602 -32.12 19.80 13.92
C THR A 602 -33.06 18.97 14.80
N LEU A 603 -32.80 18.92 16.12
CA LEU A 603 -33.63 18.24 17.11
C LEU A 603 -35.03 18.88 17.22
N GLU A 604 -35.09 20.21 17.28
CA GLU A 604 -36.35 20.97 17.27
C GLU A 604 -37.20 20.60 16.05
N ARG A 605 -36.57 20.52 14.88
CA ARG A 605 -37.27 20.13 13.64
C ARG A 605 -37.77 18.69 13.66
N VAL A 606 -37.02 17.76 14.25
CA VAL A 606 -37.48 16.38 14.49
C VAL A 606 -38.70 16.37 15.41
N ASN A 607 -38.63 17.09 16.53
CA ASN A 607 -39.73 17.21 17.49
C ASN A 607 -40.98 17.83 16.87
N GLN A 608 -40.83 18.88 16.06
CA GLN A 608 -41.95 19.46 15.33
C GLN A 608 -42.59 18.46 14.36
N THR A 609 -41.77 17.76 13.57
CA THR A 609 -42.26 16.75 12.62
C THR A 609 -42.96 15.57 13.33
N LEU A 610 -42.49 15.18 14.52
CA LEU A 610 -43.16 14.16 15.35
C LEU A 610 -44.54 14.60 15.84
N ARG A 611 -44.71 15.89 16.19
CA ARG A 611 -45.99 16.44 16.64
C ARG A 611 -47.01 16.57 15.50
N ASP A 612 -46.53 16.77 14.28
CA ASP A 612 -47.37 16.98 13.10
C ASP A 612 -47.90 15.67 12.48
N LEU A 613 -47.39 14.51 12.91
CA LEU A 613 -47.76 13.17 12.41
C LEU A 613 -49.01 12.60 13.09
#